data_AF-A0A542XX20-F1
#
_entry.id   AF-A0A542XX20-F1
#
_cell.length_a   1.000
_cell.length_b   1.000
_cell.length_c   1.000
_cell.angle_alpha   90.00
_cell.angle_beta   90.00
_cell.angle_gamma   90.00
#
_symmetry.space_group_name_H-M   'P 1'
#
loop_
_entity.id
_entity.type
_entity.pdbx_description
1 polymer ?
#
loop_
_entity_poly.entity_id
_entity_poly.type
_entity_poly.pdbx_seq_one_letter_code
_entity_poly.pdbx_strand_id
1 'polypeptide(L)'
;MPSLRPARSIRIDAVRLRMHTYRMNPLLLLGTIAIAIAGLFHIAIFMLESVLWSKPSTWRRFGVRSQEEADVVAPMAYNQGFYNLFLAAGALVGVVLIWLGSLPDAGVAVALFAAASMALAALVLLLSNRRLARAAAMQGALPLLGVILVVLSLL
;
A
#
# COMPACT_ATOMS: atom_id res chain seq x y z
N MET A 1 -14.56 -7.09 49.92
CA MET A 1 -15.19 -7.60 48.68
C MET A 1 -14.39 -7.09 47.49
N PRO A 2 -13.89 -7.94 46.58
CA PRO A 2 -13.17 -7.47 45.40
C PRO A 2 -14.18 -6.81 44.45
N SER A 3 -13.97 -5.53 44.12
CA SER A 3 -14.81 -4.81 43.16
C SER A 3 -14.64 -5.43 41.76
N LEU A 4 -15.68 -6.10 41.25
CA LEU A 4 -15.71 -6.58 39.88
C LEU A 4 -15.80 -5.36 38.95
N ARG A 5 -14.67 -4.98 38.33
CA ARG A 5 -14.70 -3.96 37.27
C ARG A 5 -15.58 -4.48 36.12
N PRO A 6 -16.52 -3.67 35.60
CA PRO A 6 -17.41 -4.12 34.54
C PRO A 6 -16.63 -4.45 33.26
N ALA A 7 -16.97 -5.54 32.56
CA ALA A 7 -16.27 -6.00 31.35
C ALA A 7 -16.12 -4.91 30.26
N ARG A 8 -17.02 -3.92 30.23
CA ARG A 8 -16.96 -2.75 29.34
C ARG A 8 -15.78 -1.81 29.65
N SER A 9 -15.42 -1.62 30.92
CA SER A 9 -14.27 -0.78 31.28
C SER A 9 -12.95 -1.45 30.88
N ILE A 10 -12.84 -2.77 31.04
CA ILE A 10 -11.66 -3.57 30.63
C ILE A 10 -11.40 -3.45 29.12
N ARG A 11 -12.46 -3.52 28.30
CA ARG A 11 -12.35 -3.37 26.84
C ARG A 11 -11.87 -1.97 26.43
N ILE A 12 -12.39 -0.92 27.09
CA ILE A 12 -11.98 0.47 26.82
C ILE A 12 -10.52 0.70 27.21
N ASP A 13 -10.10 0.18 28.36
CA ASP A 13 -8.72 0.29 28.85
C ASP A 13 -7.73 -0.41 27.91
N ALA A 14 -8.08 -1.60 27.40
CA ALA A 14 -7.26 -2.34 26.44
C ALA A 14 -7.13 -1.62 25.09
N VAL A 15 -8.23 -1.06 24.56
CA VAL A 15 -8.20 -0.25 23.32
C VAL A 15 -7.35 1.00 23.50
N ARG A 16 -7.49 1.67 24.65
CA ARG A 16 -6.76 2.91 24.94
C ARG A 16 -5.26 2.66 25.13
N LEU A 17 -4.88 1.56 25.78
CA LEU A 17 -3.48 1.13 25.91
C LEU A 17 -2.87 0.80 24.55
N ARG A 18 -3.59 0.04 23.71
CA ARG A 18 -3.12 -0.33 22.37
C ARG A 18 -2.98 0.88 21.44
N MET A 19 -3.93 1.81 21.48
CA MET A 19 -3.84 3.10 20.81
C MET A 19 -2.60 3.90 21.24
N HIS A 20 -2.29 3.90 22.53
CA HIS A 20 -1.10 4.54 23.05
C HIS A 20 0.18 3.84 22.56
N THR A 21 0.21 2.52 22.53
CA THR A 21 1.34 1.74 21.98
C THR A 21 1.57 2.06 20.51
N TYR A 22 0.52 2.09 19.69
CA TYR A 22 0.64 2.43 18.28
C TYR A 22 1.16 3.85 18.06
N ARG A 23 0.62 4.84 18.79
CA ARG A 23 1.02 6.25 18.64
C ARG A 23 2.46 6.53 19.07
N MET A 24 3.01 5.73 19.97
CA MET A 24 4.37 5.90 20.49
C MET A 24 5.39 4.99 19.80
N ASN A 25 4.99 4.17 18.82
CA ASN A 25 5.89 3.27 18.12
C ASN A 25 6.49 3.96 16.87
N PRO A 26 7.78 4.35 16.89
CA PRO A 26 8.40 5.05 15.76
C PRO A 26 8.48 4.17 14.50
N LEU A 27 8.61 2.85 14.64
CA LEU A 27 8.64 1.93 13.50
C LEU A 27 7.28 1.87 12.81
N LEU A 28 6.18 1.83 13.57
CA LEU A 28 4.84 1.92 13.01
C LEU A 28 4.62 3.26 12.29
N LEU A 29 5.05 4.36 12.89
CA LEU A 29 4.94 5.69 12.27
C LEU A 29 5.67 5.74 10.93
N LEU A 30 6.95 5.37 10.90
CA LEU A 30 7.74 5.37 9.68
C LEU A 30 7.20 4.38 8.65
N GLY A 31 6.76 3.20 9.09
CA GLY A 31 6.18 2.17 8.24
C GLY A 31 4.88 2.63 7.57
N THR A 32 3.97 3.24 8.34
CA THR A 32 2.70 3.77 7.80
C THR A 32 2.90 4.98 6.89
N ILE A 33 3.92 5.82 7.14
CA ILE A 33 4.32 6.88 6.19
C ILE A 33 4.81 6.27 4.88
N ALA A 34 5.68 5.25 4.93
CA ALA A 34 6.17 4.58 3.73
C ALA A 34 5.04 3.92 2.92
N ILE A 35 4.09 3.25 3.60
CA ILE A 35 2.89 2.66 2.98
C ILE A 35 2.00 3.74 2.35
N ALA A 36 1.80 4.88 3.03
CA ALA A 36 0.98 5.97 2.50
C ALA A 36 1.60 6.57 1.22
N ILE A 37 2.92 6.83 1.23
CA ILE A 37 3.64 7.31 0.04
C ILE A 37 3.56 6.28 -1.08
N ALA A 38 3.70 4.98 -0.78
CA ALA A 38 3.54 3.92 -1.76
C ALA A 38 2.13 3.90 -2.36
N GLY A 39 1.08 4.06 -1.55
CA GLY A 39 -0.30 4.17 -2.02
C GLY A 39 -0.49 5.35 -2.97
N LEU A 40 0.02 6.53 -2.61
CA LEU A 40 -0.02 7.71 -3.49
C LEU A 40 0.75 7.49 -4.81
N PHE A 41 1.89 6.81 -4.76
CA PHE A 41 2.63 6.44 -5.96
C PHE A 41 1.81 5.51 -6.87
N HIS A 42 1.11 4.52 -6.31
CA HIS A 42 0.25 3.61 -7.10
C HIS A 42 -0.99 4.30 -7.67
N ILE A 43 -1.52 5.34 -7.01
CA ILE A 43 -2.54 6.23 -7.62
C ILE A 43 -1.95 6.94 -8.84
N ALA A 44 -0.70 7.43 -8.76
CA ALA A 44 -0.04 8.03 -9.91
C ALA A 44 0.15 7.02 -11.07
N ILE A 45 0.47 5.76 -10.76
CA ILE A 45 0.53 4.69 -11.77
C ILE A 45 -0.84 4.40 -12.38
N PHE A 46 -1.90 4.31 -11.57
CA PHE A 46 -3.28 4.22 -12.07
C PHE A 46 -3.61 5.35 -13.05
N MET A 47 -3.26 6.59 -12.72
CA MET A 47 -3.49 7.72 -13.61
C MET A 47 -2.76 7.55 -14.95
N LEU A 48 -1.54 6.99 -14.95
CA LEU A 48 -0.81 6.70 -16.17
C LEU A 48 -1.45 5.56 -16.98
N GLU A 49 -1.82 4.46 -16.33
CA GLU A 49 -2.28 3.23 -16.99
C GLU A 49 -3.74 3.28 -17.46
N SER A 50 -4.62 4.01 -16.75
CA SER A 50 -6.06 4.03 -17.03
C SER A 50 -6.54 5.35 -17.64
N VAL A 51 -6.01 6.49 -17.20
CA VAL A 51 -6.55 7.82 -17.59
C VAL A 51 -5.70 8.48 -18.67
N LEU A 52 -4.38 8.42 -18.53
CA LEU A 52 -3.42 9.12 -19.38
C LEU A 52 -2.80 8.22 -20.45
N TRP A 53 -3.23 6.96 -20.56
CA TRP A 53 -2.61 5.95 -21.39
C TRP A 53 -2.49 6.37 -22.86
N SER A 54 -3.54 6.99 -23.41
CA SER A 54 -3.58 7.44 -24.82
C SER A 54 -2.52 8.49 -25.18
N LYS A 55 -1.85 9.10 -24.20
CA LYS A 55 -0.81 10.09 -24.45
C LYS A 55 0.51 9.41 -24.83
N PRO A 56 1.16 9.81 -25.94
CA PRO A 56 2.48 9.27 -26.32
C PRO A 56 3.56 9.40 -25.26
N SER A 57 3.51 10.45 -24.45
CA SER A 57 4.44 10.63 -23.33
C SER A 57 4.24 9.63 -22.18
N THR A 58 3.08 8.96 -22.12
CA THR A 58 2.75 7.96 -21.11
C THR A 58 3.16 6.57 -21.57
N TRP A 59 2.60 6.05 -22.67
CA TRP A 59 2.88 4.68 -23.11
C TRP A 59 4.36 4.45 -23.45
N ARG A 60 5.10 5.49 -23.87
CA ARG A 60 6.58 5.42 -24.04
C ARG A 60 7.31 5.11 -22.74
N ARG A 61 6.80 5.54 -21.57
CA ARG A 61 7.40 5.21 -20.26
C ARG A 61 7.29 3.72 -19.94
N PHE A 62 6.29 3.05 -20.51
CA PHE A 62 6.08 1.61 -20.41
C PHE A 62 6.80 0.82 -21.52
N GLY A 63 7.61 1.49 -22.35
CA GLY A 63 8.42 0.85 -23.39
C GLY A 63 7.64 0.46 -24.65
N VAL A 64 6.40 0.90 -24.79
CA VAL A 64 5.59 0.75 -26.01
C VAL A 64 6.14 1.66 -27.11
N ARG A 65 6.18 1.19 -28.36
CA ARG A 65 6.94 1.85 -29.45
C ARG A 65 6.08 2.66 -30.42
N SER A 66 4.81 2.31 -30.57
CA SER A 66 3.88 2.98 -31.50
C SER A 66 2.51 3.18 -30.86
N GLN A 67 1.72 4.07 -31.46
CA GLN A 67 0.32 4.28 -31.04
C GLN A 67 -0.51 3.01 -31.27
N GLU A 68 -0.30 2.31 -32.39
CA GLU A 68 -0.98 1.06 -32.71
C GLU A 68 -0.74 -0.03 -31.64
N GLU A 69 0.50 -0.20 -31.19
CA GLU A 69 0.82 -1.13 -30.08
C GLU A 69 0.19 -0.66 -28.77
N ALA A 70 0.16 0.65 -28.51
CA ALA A 70 -0.48 1.22 -27.32
C ALA A 70 -1.99 0.97 -27.30
N ASP A 71 -2.66 1.08 -28.45
CA ASP A 71 -4.10 0.86 -28.58
C ASP A 71 -4.45 -0.63 -28.38
N VAL A 72 -3.60 -1.55 -28.84
CA VAL A 72 -3.74 -3.00 -28.60
C VAL A 72 -3.63 -3.33 -27.11
N VAL A 73 -2.69 -2.70 -26.38
CA VAL A 73 -2.45 -2.98 -24.96
C VAL A 73 -3.37 -2.18 -24.03
N ALA A 74 -4.06 -1.15 -24.53
CA ALA A 74 -4.86 -0.22 -23.74
C ALA A 74 -5.89 -0.91 -22.79
N PRO A 75 -6.64 -1.95 -23.20
CA PRO A 75 -7.57 -2.61 -22.30
C PRO A 75 -6.86 -3.30 -21.12
N MET A 76 -5.68 -3.87 -21.36
CA MET A 76 -4.87 -4.51 -20.32
C MET A 76 -4.27 -3.48 -19.37
N ALA A 77 -3.72 -2.37 -19.90
CA ALA A 77 -3.22 -1.27 -19.09
C ALA A 77 -4.33 -0.66 -18.23
N TYR A 78 -5.51 -0.44 -18.80
CA TYR A 78 -6.66 0.09 -18.07
C TYR A 78 -7.00 -0.78 -16.86
N ASN A 79 -7.09 -2.10 -17.05
CA ASN A 79 -7.37 -3.03 -15.96
C ASN A 79 -6.25 -3.06 -14.90
N GLN A 80 -4.99 -3.01 -15.34
CA GLN A 80 -3.83 -2.96 -14.45
C GLN A 80 -3.84 -1.72 -13.55
N GLY A 81 -4.21 -0.57 -14.12
CA GLY A 81 -4.35 0.65 -13.35
C GLY A 81 -5.42 0.53 -12.25
N PHE A 82 -6.54 -0.14 -12.50
CA PHE A 82 -7.55 -0.36 -11.47
C PHE A 82 -7.09 -1.30 -10.35
N TYR A 83 -6.30 -2.34 -10.66
CA TYR A 83 -5.64 -3.13 -9.62
C TYR A 83 -4.74 -2.26 -8.75
N ASN A 84 -3.93 -1.39 -9.37
CA ASN A 84 -3.09 -0.43 -8.65
C ASN A 84 -3.90 0.54 -7.78
N LEU A 85 -5.04 1.03 -8.28
CA LEU A 85 -5.95 1.89 -7.52
C LEU A 85 -6.52 1.19 -6.29
N PHE A 86 -6.95 -0.08 -6.41
CA PHE A 86 -7.53 -0.81 -5.28
C PHE A 86 -6.48 -1.20 -4.24
N LEU A 87 -5.25 -1.54 -4.65
CA LEU A 87 -4.14 -1.71 -3.73
C LEU A 87 -3.83 -0.40 -2.99
N ALA A 88 -3.79 0.73 -3.71
CA ALA A 88 -3.61 2.04 -3.09
C ALA A 88 -4.72 2.38 -2.09
N ALA A 89 -5.98 2.09 -2.45
CA ALA A 89 -7.12 2.30 -1.56
C ALA A 89 -6.99 1.45 -0.28
N GLY A 90 -6.63 0.17 -0.40
CA GLY A 90 -6.37 -0.69 0.75
C GLY A 90 -5.25 -0.14 1.64
N ALA A 91 -4.12 0.25 1.06
CA ALA A 91 -3.00 0.84 1.78
C ALA A 91 -3.42 2.11 2.57
N LEU A 92 -4.09 3.06 1.91
CA LEU A 92 -4.49 4.33 2.51
C LEU A 92 -5.60 4.16 3.56
N VAL A 93 -6.62 3.34 3.27
CA VAL A 93 -7.68 3.03 4.25
C VAL A 93 -7.10 2.32 5.46
N GLY A 94 -6.18 1.37 5.26
CA GLY A 94 -5.48 0.70 6.34
C GLY A 94 -4.73 1.68 7.24
N VAL A 95 -3.95 2.60 6.66
CA VAL A 95 -3.26 3.67 7.40
C VAL A 95 -4.26 4.55 8.15
N VAL A 96 -5.37 4.97 7.53
CA VAL A 96 -6.40 5.78 8.18
C VAL A 96 -7.01 5.05 9.38
N LEU A 97 -7.31 3.75 9.26
CA LEU A 97 -7.87 2.93 10.34
C LEU A 97 -6.90 2.78 11.53
N ILE A 98 -5.59 2.67 11.26
CA ILE A 98 -4.55 2.63 12.30
C ILE A 98 -4.58 3.91 13.14
N TRP A 99 -4.63 5.08 12.50
CA TRP A 99 -4.44 6.36 13.18
C TRP A 99 -5.72 7.01 13.72
N LEU A 100 -6.88 6.80 13.07
CA LEU A 100 -8.18 7.25 13.57
C LEU A 100 -8.70 6.39 14.74
N GLY A 101 -8.18 5.17 14.89
CA GLY A 101 -8.28 4.41 16.15
C GLY A 101 -9.59 3.66 16.39
N SER A 102 -10.49 3.61 15.41
CA SER A 102 -11.72 2.83 15.52
C SER A 102 -11.45 1.32 15.41
N LEU A 103 -10.52 0.89 14.55
CA LEU A 103 -10.21 -0.51 14.25
C LEU A 103 -8.73 -0.69 13.86
N PRO A 104 -7.76 -0.45 14.78
CA PRO A 104 -6.35 -0.40 14.40
C PRO A 104 -5.79 -1.75 13.92
N ASP A 105 -6.19 -2.86 14.53
CA ASP A 105 -5.74 -4.20 14.11
C ASP A 105 -6.21 -4.54 12.68
N ALA A 106 -7.45 -4.15 12.32
CA ALA A 106 -7.95 -4.29 10.96
C ALA A 106 -7.18 -3.37 9.99
N GLY A 107 -6.85 -2.16 10.43
CA GLY A 107 -6.03 -1.22 9.66
C GLY A 107 -4.64 -1.78 9.34
N VAL A 108 -3.97 -2.37 10.32
CA VAL A 108 -2.69 -3.07 10.14
C VAL A 108 -2.80 -4.20 9.12
N ALA A 109 -3.80 -5.06 9.27
CA ALA A 109 -4.00 -6.20 8.36
C ALA A 109 -4.21 -5.75 6.90
N VAL A 110 -5.08 -4.76 6.68
CA VAL A 110 -5.38 -4.25 5.33
C VAL A 110 -4.17 -3.52 4.74
N ALA A 111 -3.49 -2.67 5.52
CA ALA A 111 -2.31 -1.95 5.06
C ALA A 111 -1.16 -2.90 4.68
N LEU A 112 -0.88 -3.90 5.52
CA LEU A 112 0.14 -4.91 5.26
C LEU A 112 -0.19 -5.74 4.04
N PHE A 113 -1.44 -6.20 3.88
CA PHE A 113 -1.83 -6.99 2.72
C PHE A 113 -1.62 -6.19 1.42
N ALA A 114 -2.12 -4.95 1.37
CA ALA A 114 -1.97 -4.10 0.20
C ALA A 114 -0.49 -3.83 -0.13
N ALA A 115 0.31 -3.42 0.86
CA ALA A 115 1.72 -3.12 0.66
C ALA A 115 2.53 -4.39 0.30
N ALA A 116 2.25 -5.53 0.91
CA ALA A 116 2.90 -6.80 0.57
C ALA A 116 2.57 -7.20 -0.87
N SER A 117 1.32 -7.05 -1.32
CA SER A 117 0.96 -7.29 -2.72
C SER A 117 1.72 -6.40 -3.69
N MET A 118 1.88 -5.10 -3.39
CA MET A 118 2.70 -4.18 -4.21
C MET A 118 4.17 -4.65 -4.27
N ALA A 119 4.77 -5.02 -3.13
CA ALA A 119 6.14 -5.48 -3.05
C ALA A 119 6.34 -6.81 -3.81
N LEU A 120 5.40 -7.76 -3.68
CA LEU A 120 5.43 -9.03 -4.39
C LEU A 120 5.23 -8.86 -5.90
N ALA A 121 4.34 -7.96 -6.33
CA ALA A 121 4.17 -7.63 -7.74
C ALA A 121 5.46 -7.03 -8.34
N ALA A 122 6.13 -6.14 -7.59
CA ALA A 122 7.44 -5.61 -7.99
C ALA A 122 8.51 -6.70 -8.10
N LEU A 123 8.51 -7.68 -7.18
CA LEU A 123 9.39 -8.85 -7.25
C LEU A 123 9.10 -9.68 -8.50
N VAL A 124 7.82 -9.98 -8.79
CA VAL A 124 7.42 -10.69 -10.02
C VAL A 124 7.92 -9.94 -11.26
N LEU A 125 7.78 -8.61 -11.30
CA LEU A 125 8.26 -7.79 -12.42
C LEU A 125 9.79 -7.88 -12.61
N LEU A 126 10.54 -7.80 -11.52
CA LEU A 126 12.00 -7.94 -11.54
C LEU A 126 12.43 -9.31 -12.05
N LEU A 127 11.73 -10.37 -11.60
CA LEU A 127 12.01 -11.75 -11.98
C LEU A 127 11.62 -12.04 -13.44
N SER A 128 10.51 -11.47 -13.91
CA SER A 128 10.03 -11.67 -15.29
C SER A 128 10.85 -10.91 -16.31
N ASN A 129 11.35 -9.73 -15.96
CA ASN A 129 12.20 -8.93 -16.85
C ASN A 129 13.18 -8.06 -16.06
N ARG A 130 14.44 -8.53 -15.98
CA ARG A 130 15.52 -7.81 -15.29
C ARG A 130 15.81 -6.41 -15.85
N ARG A 131 15.45 -6.13 -17.11
CA ARG A 131 15.59 -4.78 -17.69
C ARG A 131 14.65 -3.77 -17.04
N LEU A 132 13.59 -4.24 -16.37
CA LEU A 132 12.64 -3.42 -15.62
C LEU A 132 13.02 -3.26 -14.14
N ALA A 133 14.25 -3.62 -13.74
CA ALA A 133 14.69 -3.53 -12.33
C ALA A 133 14.48 -2.14 -11.72
N ARG A 134 14.69 -1.07 -12.49
CA ARG A 134 14.43 0.30 -12.03
C ARG A 134 12.93 0.53 -11.76
N ALA A 135 12.06 0.08 -12.65
CA ALA A 135 10.61 0.21 -12.48
C ALA A 135 10.10 -0.63 -11.31
N ALA A 136 10.64 -1.85 -11.13
CA ALA A 136 10.38 -2.70 -9.98
C ALA A 136 10.82 -2.02 -8.67
N ALA A 137 12.02 -1.44 -8.63
CA ALA A 137 12.51 -0.73 -7.46
C ALA A 137 11.64 0.50 -7.11
N MET A 138 11.26 1.30 -8.12
CA MET A 138 10.42 2.49 -7.91
C MET A 138 9.06 2.16 -7.30
N GLN A 139 8.42 1.07 -7.73
CA GLN A 139 7.09 0.71 -7.22
C GLN A 139 7.15 -0.19 -5.97
N GLY A 140 8.24 -0.95 -5.75
CA GLY A 140 8.35 -1.96 -4.71
C GLY A 140 9.11 -1.55 -3.44
N ALA A 141 9.99 -0.56 -3.50
CA ALA A 141 10.90 -0.26 -2.38
C ALA A 141 10.17 0.30 -1.14
N LEU A 142 9.34 1.32 -1.32
CA LEU A 142 8.55 1.90 -0.22
C LEU A 142 7.53 0.95 0.39
N PRO A 143 6.72 0.18 -0.38
CA PRO A 143 5.82 -0.78 0.23
C PRO A 143 6.57 -1.90 0.96
N LEU A 144 7.72 -2.38 0.45
CA LEU A 144 8.56 -3.34 1.16
C LEU A 144 9.09 -2.79 2.48
N LEU A 145 9.64 -1.57 2.47
CA LEU A 145 10.09 -0.89 3.69
C LEU A 145 8.94 -0.75 4.69
N GLY A 146 7.77 -0.34 4.21
CA GLY A 146 6.55 -0.22 5.00
C GLY A 146 6.16 -1.53 5.68
N VAL A 147 6.15 -2.64 4.93
CA VAL A 147 5.88 -3.98 5.47
C VAL A 147 6.89 -4.35 6.56
N ILE A 148 8.19 -4.19 6.30
CA ILE A 148 9.24 -4.55 7.27
C ILE A 148 9.07 -3.76 8.56
N LEU A 149 8.93 -2.44 8.48
CA LEU A 149 8.81 -1.57 9.65
C LEU A 149 7.53 -1.84 10.45
N VAL A 150 6.40 -2.05 9.77
CA VAL A 150 5.15 -2.38 10.45
C VAL A 150 5.23 -3.76 11.10
N VAL A 151 5.79 -4.78 10.44
CA VAL A 151 5.96 -6.11 11.05
C VAL A 151 6.88 -6.04 12.27
N LEU A 152 8.02 -5.37 12.18
CA LEU A 152 8.93 -5.18 13.31
C LEU A 152 8.30 -4.41 14.47
N SER A 153 7.34 -3.51 14.19
CA SER A 153 6.61 -2.77 15.22
C SER A 153 5.66 -3.64 16.05
N LEU A 154 5.35 -4.86 15.59
CA LEU A 154 4.40 -5.79 16.21
C LEU A 154 5.08 -6.94 16.97
N LEU A 155 6.41 -7.09 16.84
CA LEU A 155 7.23 -8.08 17.53
C LEU A 155 7.71 -7.53 18.89
#